data_AF-A0A847F953-F1
#
_entry.id   AF-A0A847F953-F1
#
_cell.length_a   1.000
_cell.length_b   1.000
_cell.length_c   1.000
_cell.angle_alpha   90.00
_cell.angle_beta   90.00
_cell.angle_gamma   90.00
#
_symmetry.space_group_name_H-M   'P 1'
#
loop_
_entity.id
_entity.type
_entity.pdbx_description
1 polymer ?
#
loop_
_entity_poly.entity_id
_entity_poly.type
_entity_poly.pdbx_seq_one_letter_code
_entity_poly.pdbx_strand_id
1 'polypeptide(L)' 'MMQVIDITNVKTVRDSLEGADVVINPDTRDFNSADFHQAKELILQGEIAGELAIPEIDLALRS' A
#
# COMPACT_ATOMS: atom_id res chain seq x y z
N MET A 1 -6.41 -21.06 20.43
CA MET A 1 -5.12 -20.48 20.03
C MET A 1 -5.41 -19.52 18.89
N MET A 2 -5.32 -18.22 19.13
CA MET A 2 -5.61 -17.18 18.14
C MET A 2 -4.31 -16.85 17.41
N GLN A 3 -4.22 -17.15 16.11
CA GLN A 3 -3.11 -16.70 15.29
C GLN A 3 -3.33 -15.24 14.93
N VAL A 4 -2.56 -14.35 15.55
CA VAL A 4 -2.50 -12.94 15.16
C VAL A 4 -1.41 -12.84 14.10
N ILE A 5 -1.80 -12.61 12.86
CA ILE A 5 -0.86 -12.14 11.83
C ILE A 5 -0.64 -10.66 12.14
N ASP A 6 0.56 -10.32 12.60
CA ASP A 6 0.94 -8.96 12.91
C ASP A 6 1.09 -8.15 11.60
N ILE A 7 -0.02 -7.64 11.08
CA ILE A 7 -0.09 -6.72 9.94
C ILE A 7 0.39 -5.31 10.35
N THR A 8 0.65 -5.06 11.65
CA THR A 8 1.10 -3.77 12.18
C THR A 8 2.52 -3.40 11.73
N ASN A 9 3.28 -4.37 11.17
CA ASN A 9 4.63 -4.17 10.66
C ASN A 9 4.72 -3.36 9.35
N VAL A 10 3.62 -2.87 8.77
CA VAL A 10 3.69 -1.92 7.63
C VAL A 10 4.44 -0.64 8.01
N LYS A 11 4.49 -0.27 9.30
CA LYS A 11 5.29 0.88 9.76
C LYS A 11 6.81 0.64 9.73
N THR A 12 7.26 -0.61 9.69
CA THR A 12 8.67 -1.02 9.64
C THR A 12 9.19 -1.10 8.19
N VAL A 13 8.37 -0.69 7.21
CA VAL A 13 8.68 -0.82 5.77
C VAL A 13 9.55 0.33 5.26
N ARG A 14 9.69 1.44 6.01
CA ARG A 14 10.38 2.64 5.50
C ARG A 14 11.84 2.40 5.10
N ASP A 15 12.55 1.53 5.82
CA ASP A 15 13.92 1.14 5.48
C ASP A 15 13.96 0.14 4.31
N SER A 16 12.91 -0.67 4.12
CA SER A 16 12.81 -1.61 2.99
C SER A 16 12.38 -0.98 1.66
N LEU A 17 11.97 0.29 1.68
CA LEU A 17 11.65 1.07 0.48
C LEU A 17 12.87 1.76 -0.13
N GLU A 18 14.01 1.73 0.57
CA GLU A 18 15.26 2.29 0.07
C GLU A 18 15.71 1.53 -1.18
N GLY A 19 15.75 2.23 -2.32
CA GLY A 19 16.10 1.65 -3.63
C GLY A 19 14.91 1.21 -4.50
N ALA A 20 13.66 1.42 -4.06
CA ALA A 20 12.51 1.24 -4.94
C ALA A 20 12.45 2.35 -6.00
N ASP A 21 12.19 1.98 -7.27
CA ASP A 21 12.03 2.95 -8.36
C ASP A 21 10.76 3.78 -8.20
N VAL A 22 9.68 3.15 -7.72
CA VAL A 22 8.37 3.78 -7.45
C VAL A 22 7.76 3.17 -6.19
N VAL A 23 7.19 4.01 -5.32
CA VAL A 23 6.48 3.58 -4.11
C VAL A 23 5.01 3.95 -4.21
N ILE A 24 4.14 2.95 -4.31
CA ILE A 24 2.68 3.13 -4.30
C ILE A 24 2.18 3.00 -2.86
N ASN A 25 1.60 4.08 -2.33
CA ASN A 25 1.13 4.13 -0.94
C ASN A 25 -0.36 4.54 -0.87
N PRO A 26 -1.29 3.57 -0.79
CA PRO A 26 -2.72 3.84 -0.64
C PRO A 26 -3.05 4.58 0.65
N ASP A 27 -4.07 5.44 0.63
CA ASP A 27 -4.54 6.12 1.84
C ASP A 27 -5.34 5.16 2.71
N THR A 28 -4.68 4.61 3.72
CA THR A 28 -5.25 3.61 4.63
C THR A 28 -5.58 4.17 6.01
N ARG A 29 -5.52 5.50 6.21
CA ARG A 29 -5.64 6.13 7.55
C ARG A 29 -6.96 5.83 8.26
N ASP A 30 -8.02 5.61 7.50
CA ASP A 30 -9.37 5.34 8.02
C ASP A 30 -9.67 3.83 8.17
N PHE A 31 -8.70 2.95 7.87
CA PHE A 31 -8.85 1.50 7.90
C PHE A 31 -7.94 0.88 8.95
N ASN A 32 -8.45 -0.14 9.65
CA ASN A 32 -7.66 -1.01 10.50
C ASN A 32 -7.52 -2.41 9.88
N SER A 33 -6.59 -3.21 10.41
CA SER A 33 -6.28 -4.55 9.89
C SER A 33 -7.40 -5.58 10.06
N ALA A 34 -8.48 -5.25 10.77
CA ALA A 34 -9.64 -6.11 11.00
C ALA A 34 -10.91 -5.61 10.27
N ASP A 35 -10.84 -4.52 9.50
CA ASP A 35 -11.98 -3.94 8.77
C ASP A 35 -12.32 -4.71 7.49
N PHE A 36 -12.49 -6.02 7.59
CA PHE A 36 -12.84 -6.88 6.44
C PHE A 36 -14.17 -6.49 5.79
N HIS A 37 -15.06 -5.83 6.53
CA HIS A 37 -16.32 -5.30 6.02
C HIS A 37 -16.13 -4.09 5.08
N GLN A 38 -14.99 -3.41 5.15
CA GLN A 38 -14.62 -2.27 4.30
C GLN A 38 -13.59 -2.67 3.23
N ALA A 39 -13.49 -3.96 2.91
CA ALA A 39 -12.47 -4.46 1.98
C ALA A 39 -12.58 -3.82 0.58
N LYS A 40 -13.79 -3.50 0.13
CA LYS A 40 -14.00 -2.88 -1.19
C LYS A 40 -13.46 -1.46 -1.24
N GLU A 41 -13.70 -0.72 -0.17
CA GLU A 41 -13.24 0.65 0.01
C GLU A 41 -11.71 0.69 0.10
N LEU A 42 -11.10 -0.28 0.80
CA LEU A 42 -9.64 -0.41 0.86
C LEU A 42 -9.03 -0.80 -0.50
N ILE A 43 -9.67 -1.70 -1.26
CA ILE A 43 -9.26 -2.04 -2.63
C ILE A 43 -9.30 -0.79 -3.52
N LEU A 44 -10.36 0.01 -3.41
CA LEU A 44 -10.49 1.26 -4.16
C LEU A 44 -9.37 2.25 -3.85
N GLN A 45 -8.92 2.36 -2.59
CA GLN A 45 -7.75 3.19 -2.27
C GLN A 45 -6.47 2.68 -2.94
N GLY A 46 -6.32 1.36 -3.06
CA GLY A 46 -5.23 0.73 -3.82
C GLY A 46 -5.28 1.06 -5.31
N GLU A 47 -6.47 0.96 -5.93
CA GLU A 47 -6.69 1.30 -7.34
C GLU A 47 -6.35 2.78 -7.59
N ILE A 48 -6.87 3.69 -6.77
CA ILE A 48 -6.61 5.14 -6.89
C ILE A 48 -5.11 5.43 -6.80
N ALA A 49 -4.43 4.85 -5.79
CA ALA A 49 -2.99 5.06 -5.63
C ALA A 49 -2.18 4.48 -6.79
N GLY A 50 -2.60 3.34 -7.34
CA GLY A 50 -1.98 2.74 -8.53
C GLY A 50 -2.13 3.60 -9.77
N GLU A 51 -3.35 4.07 -10.06
CA GLU A 51 -3.64 4.95 -11.20
C GLU A 51 -2.84 6.26 -11.14
N LEU A 52 -2.74 6.85 -9.93
CA LEU A 52 -1.95 8.06 -9.72
C LEU A 52 -0.44 7.85 -9.92
N ALA A 53 0.06 6.63 -9.71
CA ALA A 53 1.46 6.28 -9.87
C ALA A 53 1.86 5.94 -11.32
N ILE A 54 0.92 5.76 -12.25
CA ILE A 54 1.20 5.41 -13.65
C ILE A 54 2.27 6.32 -14.29
N PRO A 55 2.23 7.65 -14.15
CA PRO A 55 3.26 8.51 -14.72
C PRO A 55 4.67 8.26 -14.15
N GLU A 56 4.77 7.94 -12.87
CA GLU A 56 6.04 7.62 -12.20
C GLU A 56 6.56 6.25 -12.66
N ILE A 57 5.68 5.27 -12.81
CA ILE A 57 5.99 3.95 -13.37
C ILE A 57 6.51 4.09 -14.81
N ASP A 58 5.82 4.85 -15.64
CA ASP A 58 6.22 5.09 -17.03
C ASP A 58 7.59 5.79 -17.13
N LEU A 59 7.90 6.67 -16.19
CA LEU A 59 9.21 7.32 -16.11
C LEU A 59 10.31 6.31 -15.73
N ALA A 60 10.06 5.49 -14.71
CA ALA A 60 11.00 4.46 -14.25
C ALA A 60 11.27 3.38 -15.31
N LEU A 61 10.27 3.03 -16.13
CA LEU A 61 10.45 2.05 -17.22
C LEU A 61 11.26 2.58 -18.41
N ARG A 62 11.53 3.89 -18.47
CA ARG A 62 12.28 4.54 -19.56
C ARG A 62 13.74 4.84 -19.21
N SER A 63 14.12 4.76 -17.93
CA SER A 63 15.50 4.95 -17.44
C SER A 63 16.35 3.70 -17.61
#